data_AF-A0A0U2ZZU7-F1
#
_entry.id   AF-A0A0U2ZZU7-F1
#
_cell.length_a   1.000
_cell.length_b   1.000
_cell.length_c   1.000
_cell.angle_alpha   90.00
_cell.angle_beta   90.00
_cell.angle_gamma   90.00
#
_symmetry.space_group_name_H-M   'P 1'
#
loop_
_entity.id
_entity.type
_entity.pdbx_description
1 polymer ?
#
loop_
_entity_poly.entity_id
_entity_poly.type
_entity_poly.pdbx_seq_one_letter_code
_entity_poly.pdbx_strand_id
1 'polypeptide(L)'
;MPDTQRLPIAHLRVDGRDVRLKYADVVAVRRDGGDLDWELVAYGLDPDEQFAPGPYRIDADVLDGPTVSGDAILVRSINGSHVFRGAGELE
;
A
#
# COMPACT_ATOMS: atom_id res chain seq x y z
N MET A 1 -19.86 -0.51 -13.28
CA MET A 1 -19.59 -0.41 -11.83
C MET A 1 -18.10 -0.62 -11.68
N PRO A 2 -17.37 0.24 -10.96
CA PRO A 2 -15.93 0.10 -10.84
C PRO A 2 -15.59 -1.25 -10.21
N ASP A 3 -14.65 -1.97 -10.81
CA ASP A 3 -14.15 -3.23 -10.26
C ASP A 3 -13.24 -2.90 -9.09
N THR A 4 -13.61 -3.36 -7.90
CA THR A 4 -12.89 -3.08 -6.66
C THR A 4 -12.33 -4.38 -6.09
N GLN A 5 -11.02 -4.42 -5.93
CA GLN A 5 -10.31 -5.57 -5.39
C GLN A 5 -9.62 -5.19 -4.09
N ARG A 6 -9.76 -6.03 -3.06
CA ARG A 6 -9.02 -5.92 -1.81
C ARG A 6 -8.03 -7.06 -1.71
N LEU A 7 -6.76 -6.71 -1.51
CA LEU A 7 -5.64 -7.65 -1.42
C LEU A 7 -5.03 -7.57 -0.01
N PRO A 8 -5.17 -8.62 0.81
CA PRO A 8 -4.52 -8.67 2.12
C PRO A 8 -3.00 -8.83 1.94
N ILE A 9 -2.22 -8.07 2.71
CA ILE A 9 -0.76 -8.02 2.58
C ILE A 9 -0.08 -8.75 3.75
N ALA A 10 0.82 -9.67 3.42
CA ALA A 10 1.65 -10.40 4.39
C ALA A 10 2.94 -9.65 4.73
N HIS A 11 3.62 -9.07 3.73
CA HIS A 11 4.84 -8.30 3.92
C HIS A 11 4.79 -6.99 3.14
N LEU A 12 5.37 -5.95 3.72
CA LEU A 12 5.43 -4.63 3.12
C LEU A 12 6.84 -4.08 3.20
N ARG A 13 7.34 -3.60 2.06
CA ARG A 13 8.56 -2.81 1.95
C ARG A 13 8.21 -1.42 1.40
N VAL A 14 8.76 -0.39 2.04
CA VAL A 14 8.61 1.02 1.65
C VAL A 14 10.01 1.55 1.35
N ASP A 15 10.29 1.92 0.10
CA ASP A 15 11.64 2.23 -0.39
C ASP A 15 12.68 1.15 -0.01
N GLY A 16 12.27 -0.12 -0.10
CA GLY A 16 13.10 -1.26 0.27
C GLY A 16 13.28 -1.48 1.78
N ARG A 17 12.72 -0.63 2.65
CA ARG A 17 12.69 -0.85 4.11
C ARG A 17 11.50 -1.70 4.51
N ASP A 18 11.75 -2.81 5.19
CA ASP A 18 10.70 -3.66 5.75
C ASP A 18 9.89 -2.94 6.83
N VAL A 19 8.56 -3.03 6.72
CA VAL A 19 7.61 -2.57 7.74
C VAL A 19 7.12 -3.78 8.51
N ARG A 20 7.27 -3.76 9.84
CA ARG A 20 6.77 -4.84 10.69
C ARG A 20 5.27 -4.71 10.86
N LEU A 21 4.51 -5.49 10.10
CA LEU A 21 3.05 -5.38 10.03
C LEU A 21 2.34 -6.05 11.21
N LYS A 22 1.32 -5.36 11.73
CA LYS A 22 0.19 -5.98 12.43
C LYS A 22 -0.89 -6.40 11.44
N TYR A 23 -1.13 -5.56 10.44
CA TYR A 23 -2.14 -5.73 9.41
C TYR A 23 -1.88 -4.78 8.24
N ALA A 24 -2.14 -5.20 7.01
CA ALA A 24 -2.20 -4.30 5.87
C ALA A 24 -3.11 -4.83 4.76
N ASP A 25 -3.73 -3.91 4.01
CA ASP A 25 -4.40 -4.22 2.76
C ASP A 25 -4.04 -3.20 1.69
N VAL A 26 -4.08 -3.65 0.43
CA VAL A 26 -4.26 -2.79 -0.73
C VAL A 26 -5.72 -2.88 -1.18
N VAL A 27 -6.36 -1.73 -1.38
CA VAL A 27 -7.64 -1.62 -2.09
C VAL A 27 -7.37 -0.98 -3.43
N ALA A 28 -7.64 -1.71 -4.51
CA ALA A 28 -7.45 -1.26 -5.87
C ALA A 28 -8.81 -1.10 -6.57
N VAL A 29 -8.97 -0.02 -7.32
CA VAL A 29 -10.20 0.33 -8.03
C VAL A 29 -9.86 0.65 -9.47
N ARG A 30 -10.42 -0.12 -10.41
CA ARG A 30 -10.30 0.18 -11.83
C ARG A 30 -11.47 1.07 -12.27
N ARG A 31 -11.16 2.25 -12.78
CA ARG A 31 -12.17 3.15 -13.37
C ARG A 31 -12.54 2.69 -14.78
N ASP A 32 -13.80 2.91 -15.18
CA ASP A 32 -14.27 2.57 -16.52
C ASP A 32 -13.44 3.31 -17.58
N GLY A 33 -12.65 2.56 -18.36
CA GLY A 33 -11.79 3.09 -19.43
C GLY A 33 -10.54 3.84 -18.97
N GLY A 34 -10.12 3.68 -17.70
CA GLY A 34 -9.02 4.45 -17.11
C GLY A 34 -8.00 3.64 -16.31
N ASP A 35 -7.12 4.38 -15.65
CA ASP A 35 -6.02 3.87 -14.83
C ASP A 35 -6.54 3.16 -13.56
N LEU A 36 -5.68 2.30 -13.01
CA LEU A 36 -5.89 1.68 -11.71
C LEU A 36 -5.52 2.70 -10.63
N ASP A 37 -6.46 3.04 -9.75
CA ASP A 37 -6.14 3.73 -8.50
C ASP A 37 -6.04 2.71 -7.39
N TRP A 38 -5.11 2.91 -6.46
CA TRP A 38 -5.02 2.03 -5.31
C TRP A 38 -4.60 2.77 -4.04
N GLU A 39 -5.06 2.26 -2.90
CA GLU A 39 -4.73 2.74 -1.57
C GLU A 39 -4.20 1.57 -0.75
N LEU A 40 -2.98 1.71 -0.23
CA LEU A 40 -2.42 0.80 0.77
C LEU A 40 -2.66 1.39 2.15
N VAL A 41 -3.30 0.62 3.02
CA VAL A 41 -3.44 0.94 4.44
C VAL A 41 -2.66 -0.10 5.23
N ALA A 42 -1.62 0.36 5.93
CA ALA A 42 -0.78 -0.48 6.77
C ALA A 42 -0.84 -0.03 8.22
N TYR A 43 -0.86 -1.01 9.13
CA TYR A 43 -0.72 -0.81 10.57
C TYR A 43 0.52 -1.57 11.01
N GLY A 44 1.58 -0.83 11.36
CA GLY A 44 2.81 -1.36 11.91
C GLY A 44 2.66 -1.82 13.37
N LEU A 45 3.60 -2.64 13.81
CA LEU A 45 3.77 -3.06 15.20
C LEU A 45 4.46 -1.98 16.05
N ASP A 46 5.20 -1.08 15.41
CA ASP A 46 5.90 0.02 16.06
C ASP A 46 5.07 1.31 15.91
N PRO A 47 4.48 1.85 16.99
CA PRO A 47 3.67 3.05 16.92
C PRO A 47 4.50 4.32 16.68
N ASP A 48 5.81 4.28 16.95
CA ASP A 48 6.72 5.42 16.80
C ASP A 48 7.38 5.44 15.40
N GLU A 49 7.27 4.35 14.63
CA GLU A 49 7.67 4.33 13.23
C GLU A 49 6.79 5.31 12.43
N GLN A 50 7.43 6.28 11.79
CA GLN A 50 6.78 7.27 10.94
C GLN A 50 7.58 7.50 9.67
N PHE A 51 6.85 7.61 8.56
CA PHE A 51 7.41 8.03 7.29
C PHE A 51 7.22 9.54 7.11
N ALA A 52 8.21 10.20 6.53
CA ALA A 52 8.06 11.60 6.15
C ALA A 52 7.02 11.73 5.02
N PRO A 53 6.28 12.85 4.92
CA PRO A 53 5.42 13.06 3.76
C PRO A 53 6.24 13.07 2.46
N GLY A 54 5.85 12.27 1.47
CA GLY A 54 6.58 12.18 0.21
C GLY A 54 6.16 11.00 -0.69
N PRO A 55 6.77 10.91 -1.88
CA PRO A 55 6.65 9.74 -2.74
C PRO A 55 7.49 8.58 -2.20
N TYR A 56 7.01 7.36 -2.42
CA TYR A 56 7.62 6.10 -2.00
C TYR A 56 7.38 5.01 -3.04
N ARG A 57 8.35 4.11 -3.22
CA ARG A 57 8.14 2.82 -3.85
C ARG A 57 7.56 1.85 -2.84
N ILE A 58 6.47 1.20 -3.20
CA ILE A 58 5.82 0.15 -2.41
C ILE A 58 6.09 -1.18 -3.08
N ASP A 59 6.59 -2.15 -2.31
CA ASP A 59 6.65 -3.56 -2.70
C ASP A 59 5.92 -4.37 -1.61
N ALA A 60 4.87 -5.09 -1.99
CA ALA A 60 4.00 -5.78 -1.04
C ALA A 60 3.74 -7.22 -1.45
N ASP A 61 3.96 -8.16 -0.54
CA ASP A 61 3.63 -9.56 -0.75
C ASP A 61 2.17 -9.80 -0.34
N VAL A 62 1.32 -10.23 -1.28
CA VAL A 62 -0.07 -10.57 -0.98
C VAL A 62 -0.13 -11.92 -0.24
N LEU A 63 -0.97 -12.02 0.79
CA LEU A 63 -1.01 -13.16 1.73
C LEU A 63 -1.16 -14.54 1.07
N ASP A 64 -1.84 -14.60 -0.07
CA ASP A 64 -1.99 -15.80 -0.90
C ASP A 64 -1.89 -15.46 -2.40
N GLY A 65 -0.96 -14.58 -2.76
CA GLY A 65 -0.89 -14.02 -4.11
C GLY A 65 0.52 -13.63 -4.55
N PRO A 66 0.64 -13.02 -5.73
CA PRO A 66 1.91 -12.48 -6.19
C PRO A 66 2.32 -11.29 -5.32
N THR A 67 3.61 -10.97 -5.35
CA THR A 67 4.09 -9.64 -4.94
C THR A 67 3.51 -8.63 -5.91
N VAL A 68 3.07 -7.49 -5.37
CA VAL A 68 2.61 -6.33 -6.12
C VAL A 68 3.50 -5.13 -5.81
N SER A 69 3.84 -4.36 -6.83
CA SER A 69 4.71 -3.20 -6.66
C SER A 69 4.17 -1.95 -7.37
N GLY A 70 4.42 -0.78 -6.79
CA GLY A 70 3.99 0.49 -7.40
C GLY A 70 4.46 1.73 -6.66
N ASP A 71 4.43 2.86 -7.35
CA ASP A 71 4.79 4.15 -6.78
C ASP A 71 3.57 4.79 -6.11
N ALA A 72 3.76 5.36 -4.92
CA ALA A 72 2.69 5.97 -4.16
C ALA A 72 3.15 7.20 -3.39
N ILE A 73 2.20 8.04 -3.01
CA ILE A 73 2.43 9.17 -2.11
C ILE A 73 1.89 8.78 -0.73
N LEU A 74 2.69 8.99 0.31
CA LEU A 74 2.23 8.90 1.69
C LEU A 74 1.25 10.04 1.97
N VAL A 75 -0.02 9.72 2.23
CA VAL A 75 -1.05 10.72 2.54
C VAL A 75 -1.28 10.88 4.04
N ARG A 76 -0.95 9.87 4.84
CA ARG A 76 -1.10 9.89 6.29
C ARG A 76 -0.15 8.90 6.96
N SER A 77 0.50 9.32 8.05
CA SER A 77 1.28 8.45 8.93
C SER A 77 1.10 8.87 10.38
N ILE A 78 0.32 8.13 11.17
CA ILE A 78 0.01 8.49 12.57
C ILE A 78 -0.08 7.21 13.41
N ASN A 79 0.66 7.15 14.52
CA ASN A 79 0.63 6.05 15.49
C ASN A 79 0.79 4.66 14.86
N GLY A 80 1.80 4.49 13.99
CA GLY A 80 2.05 3.25 13.23
C GLY A 80 1.02 2.94 12.14
N SER A 81 0.02 3.80 11.90
CA SER A 81 -0.89 3.67 10.76
C SER A 81 -0.37 4.50 9.59
N HIS A 82 -0.14 3.85 8.45
CA HIS A 82 0.37 4.47 7.23
C HIS A 82 -0.63 4.26 6.10
N VAL A 83 -0.93 5.33 5.38
CA VAL A 83 -1.80 5.32 4.20
C VAL A 83 -1.03 5.87 3.03
N PHE A 84 -0.92 5.06 1.98
CA PHE A 84 -0.29 5.41 0.73
C PHE A 84 -1.32 5.38 -0.40
N ARG A 85 -1.25 6.34 -1.31
CA ARG A 85 -2.07 6.36 -2.53
C ARG A 85 -1.19 6.27 -3.75
N GLY A 86 -1.41 5.24 -4.53
CA GLY A 86 -0.80 5.09 -5.84
C GLY A 86 -1.82 5.19 -6.95
N ALA A 87 -1.29 5.42 -8.15
CA ALA A 87 -2.04 5.43 -9.40
C ALA A 87 -1.20 4.71 -10.45
N GLY A 88 -1.86 4.07 -11.40
CA GLY A 88 -1.23 3.19 -12.37
C GLY A 88 -1.26 1.73 -11.94
N GLU A 89 -0.81 0.86 -12.84
CA GLU A 89 -0.84 -0.57 -12.61
C GLU A 89 0.08 -0.98 -11.45
N LEU A 90 -0.33 -2.04 -10.75
CA LEU A 90 0.52 -2.77 -9.83
C LEU A 90 1.21 -3.89 -10.61
N GLU A 91 2.54 -3.86 -10.62
CA GLU A 91 3.40 -4.85 -11.30
C GLU A 91 3.53 -6.14 -10.48
#